data_AF-A0A7C6TXS2-F1
#
_entry.id   AF-A0A7C6TXS2-F1
#
_cell.length_a   1.000
_cell.length_b   1.000
_cell.length_c   1.000
_cell.angle_alpha   90.00
_cell.angle_beta   90.00
_cell.angle_gamma   90.00
#
_symmetry.space_group_name_H-M   'P 1'
#
loop_
_entity.id
_entity.type
_entity.pdbx_description
1 polymer ?
#
loop_
_entity_poly.entity_id
_entity_poly.type
_entity_poly.pdbx_seq_one_letter_code
_entity_poly.pdbx_strand_id
1 'polypeptide(L)' 'MVKRIKTELSGTKETNSPKEGLKVTVVMTPEKKTDYLDRMNGYIESLNQMPKEEARKASRQSLIKSGVLDKQGKPHLIVK' A
#
# COMPACT_ATOMS: atom_id res chain seq x y z
N MET A 1 7.20 -14.82 -35.72
CA MET A 1 6.30 -13.73 -36.16
C MET A 1 5.48 -13.28 -34.96
N VAL A 2 5.88 -12.19 -34.28
CA VAL A 2 5.24 -11.73 -33.04
C VAL A 2 4.48 -10.44 -33.35
N LYS A 3 3.15 -10.47 -33.24
CA LYS A 3 2.26 -9.33 -33.52
C LYS A 3 2.33 -8.32 -32.37
N ARG A 4 2.67 -7.06 -32.69
CA ARG A 4 2.59 -5.93 -31.74
C ARG A 4 1.14 -5.47 -31.62
N ILE A 5 0.58 -5.55 -30.42
CA ILE A 5 -0.70 -4.92 -30.10
C ILE A 5 -0.41 -3.45 -29.78
N LYS A 6 -0.90 -2.54 -30.62
CA LYS A 6 -1.02 -1.11 -30.31
C LYS A 6 -2.28 -0.94 -29.51
N THR A 7 -2.17 -0.48 -28.26
CA THR A 7 -3.34 -0.03 -27.50
C THR A 7 -3.21 1.48 -27.35
N GLU A 8 -3.99 2.19 -28.14
CA GLU A 8 -4.11 3.65 -28.08
C GLU A 8 -4.87 4.01 -26.79
N LEU A 9 -4.22 4.79 -25.92
CA LEU A 9 -4.81 5.33 -24.69
C LEU A 9 -5.69 6.53 -25.06
N SER A 10 -6.89 6.22 -25.51
CA SER A 10 -7.93 7.20 -25.83
C SER A 10 -8.65 7.66 -24.56
N GLY A 11 -8.56 8.96 -24.27
CA GLY A 11 -9.62 9.71 -23.58
C GLY A 11 -9.33 10.12 -22.13
N THR A 12 -8.64 11.25 -21.95
CA THR A 12 -8.79 12.06 -20.74
C THR A 12 -10.17 12.75 -20.78
N LYS A 13 -11.14 12.23 -20.04
CA LYS A 13 -12.32 13.02 -19.64
C LYS A 13 -11.98 13.74 -18.35
N GLU A 14 -11.62 15.01 -18.46
CA GLU A 14 -11.61 15.95 -17.34
C GLU A 14 -13.07 16.25 -16.98
N THR A 15 -13.56 15.64 -15.89
CA THR A 15 -14.81 16.09 -15.27
C THR A 15 -14.48 16.89 -14.03
N ASN A 16 -14.66 18.21 -14.16
CA ASN A 16 -14.71 19.18 -13.07
C ASN A 16 -15.66 18.69 -11.96
N SER A 17 -15.15 18.54 -10.75
CA SER A 17 -15.96 18.35 -9.55
C SER A 17 -15.30 19.13 -8.40
N PRO A 18 -16.01 20.11 -7.79
CA PRO A 18 -15.47 20.89 -6.69
C PRO A 18 -15.65 20.09 -5.40
N LYS A 19 -14.75 19.14 -5.18
CA LYS A 19 -14.47 18.66 -3.83
C LYS A 19 -12.99 18.86 -3.66
N GLU A 20 -12.61 19.91 -2.93
CA GLU A 20 -11.26 20.04 -2.40
C GLU A 20 -11.01 18.85 -1.46
N GLY A 21 -10.73 17.68 -2.05
CA GLY A 21 -10.07 16.61 -1.35
C GLY A 21 -8.71 17.17 -0.98
N LEU A 22 -8.50 17.38 0.32
CA LEU A 22 -7.21 17.73 0.88
C LEU A 22 -6.16 16.80 0.24
N LYS A 23 -5.40 17.31 -0.72
CA LYS A 23 -4.30 16.58 -1.36
C LYS A 23 -3.20 16.50 -0.32
N VAL A 24 -3.24 15.45 0.51
CA VAL A 24 -2.17 15.15 1.45
C VAL A 24 -0.99 14.63 0.60
N THR A 25 -0.18 15.55 0.11
CA THR A 25 1.10 15.21 -0.52
C THR A 25 2.05 14.80 0.60
N VAL A 26 2.23 13.50 0.80
CA VAL A 26 3.21 12.97 1.75
C VAL A 26 4.61 13.23 1.17
N VAL A 27 5.20 14.37 1.55
CA VAL A 27 6.60 14.68 1.22
C VAL A 27 7.49 13.86 2.15
N MET A 28 7.96 12.70 1.69
CA MET A 28 9.01 11.95 2.38
C MET A 28 10.35 12.67 2.16
N THR A 29 10.86 13.30 3.21
CA THR A 29 12.24 13.79 3.22
C THR A 29 13.21 12.60 3.21
N PRO A 30 14.46 12.76 2.72
CA PRO A 30 15.45 11.68 2.68
C PRO A 30 15.67 11.02 4.04
N GLU A 31 15.70 11.81 5.12
CA GLU A 31 15.82 11.33 6.51
C GLU A 31 14.61 10.48 6.94
N LYS A 32 13.39 10.91 6.60
CA LYS A 32 12.19 10.11 6.88
C LYS A 32 12.13 8.83 6.06
N LYS A 33 12.74 8.82 4.88
CA LYS A 33 12.84 7.64 4.03
C LYS A 33 13.79 6.61 4.63
N THR A 34 14.96 7.01 5.13
CA THR A 34 15.90 6.10 5.80
C THR A 34 15.28 5.51 7.05
N ASP A 35 14.68 6.35 7.91
CA ASP A 35 13.99 5.89 9.12
C ASP A 35 12.86 4.90 8.83
N TYR A 36 12.09 5.13 7.77
CA TYR A 36 11.04 4.21 7.35
C TYR A 36 11.63 2.86 6.92
N LEU A 37 12.68 2.87 6.09
CA LEU A 37 13.32 1.65 5.60
C LEU A 37 13.95 0.85 6.75
N ASP A 38 14.61 1.52 7.70
CA ASP A 38 15.23 0.85 8.85
C ASP A 38 14.17 0.20 9.74
N ARG A 39 13.05 0.89 10.00
CA ARG A 39 11.91 0.30 10.73
C ARG A 39 11.30 -0.89 9.99
N MET A 40 11.19 -0.83 8.67
CA MET A 40 10.67 -1.96 7.87
C MET A 40 11.65 -3.14 7.87
N ASN A 41 12.95 -2.89 7.78
CA ASN A 41 13.97 -3.94 7.86
C ASN A 41 13.91 -4.65 9.22
N GLY A 42 13.87 -3.90 10.32
CA GLY A 42 13.72 -4.48 11.66
C GLY A 42 12.41 -5.26 11.82
N TYR A 43 11.32 -4.77 11.21
CA TYR A 43 10.05 -5.50 11.19
C TYR A 43 10.16 -6.84 10.44
N ILE A 44 10.76 -6.86 9.24
CA ILE A 44 10.96 -8.08 8.44
C ILE A 44 11.84 -9.08 9.20
N GLU A 45 12.93 -8.60 9.80
CA GLU A 45 13.84 -9.43 10.59
C GLU A 45 13.12 -10.05 11.81
N SER A 46 12.28 -9.27 12.50
CA SER A 46 11.45 -9.79 13.60
C SER A 46 10.51 -10.91 13.15
N LEU A 47 9.91 -10.80 11.95
CA LEU A 47 9.03 -11.83 11.41
C LEU A 47 9.80 -13.11 11.03
N ASN A 48 11.04 -12.98 10.55
CA ASN A 48 11.87 -14.13 10.17
C ASN A 48 12.37 -14.94 11.38
N GLN A 49 12.47 -14.31 12.55
CA GLN A 49 12.83 -14.97 13.81
C GLN A 49 11.66 -15.75 14.42
N MET A 50 10.43 -15.54 13.95
CA MET A 50 9.23 -16.22 14.44
C MET A 50 8.91 -17.49 13.64
N PRO A 51 8.24 -18.48 14.25
CA PRO A 51 7.61 -19.56 13.51
C PRO A 51 6.62 -19.03 12.47
N LYS A 52 6.55 -19.69 11.30
CA LYS A 52 5.76 -19.25 10.14
C LYS A 52 4.30 -18.87 10.47
N GLU A 53 3.66 -19.63 11.35
CA GLU A 53 2.26 -19.39 11.75
C GLU A 53 2.10 -18.16 12.67
N GLU A 54 3.09 -17.90 13.53
CA GLU A 54 3.11 -16.72 14.38
C GLU A 54 3.42 -15.46 13.57
N ALA A 55 4.40 -15.55 12.66
CA ALA A 55 4.72 -14.47 11.73
C ALA A 55 3.51 -14.07 10.88
N ARG A 56 2.73 -15.05 10.39
CA ARG A 56 1.48 -14.81 9.66
C ARG A 56 0.44 -14.08 10.51
N LYS A 57 0.24 -14.50 11.76
CA LYS A 57 -0.69 -13.84 12.69
C LYS A 57 -0.25 -12.40 12.98
N ALA A 58 1.03 -12.18 13.27
CA ALA A 58 1.59 -10.85 13.54
C ALA A 58 1.46 -9.92 12.33
N SER A 59 1.79 -10.41 11.14
CA SER A 59 1.62 -9.67 9.89
C SER A 59 0.16 -9.30 9.63
N ARG A 60 -0.76 -10.27 9.76
CA ARG A 60 -2.20 -10.01 9.61
C ARG A 60 -2.70 -8.95 10.58
N GLN A 61 -2.29 -8.98 11.84
CA GLN A 61 -2.67 -7.96 12.83
C GLN A 61 -2.12 -6.57 12.48
N SER A 62 -0.89 -6.49 11.97
CA SER A 62 -0.30 -5.24 11.51
C SER A 62 -1.11 -4.62 10.37
N LEU A 63 -1.53 -5.45 9.39
CA LEU A 63 -2.36 -5.02 8.27
C LEU A 63 -3.77 -4.58 8.70
N ILE A 64 -4.32 -5.15 9.78
CA ILE A 64 -5.59 -4.70 10.35
C ILE A 64 -5.41 -3.35 11.04
N LYS A 65 -4.34 -3.18 11.83
CA LYS A 65 -4.04 -1.91 12.51
C LYS A 65 -3.80 -0.76 11.53
N SER A 66 -3.18 -1.04 10.40
CA SER A 66 -2.95 -0.03 9.35
C SER A 66 -4.19 0.28 8.51
N GLY A 67 -5.30 -0.45 8.71
CA GLY A 67 -6.54 -0.27 7.96
C GLY A 67 -6.54 -0.89 6.56
N VAL A 68 -5.49 -1.65 6.19
CA VAL A 68 -5.43 -2.39 4.92
C VAL A 68 -6.44 -3.54 4.92
N LEU A 69 -6.52 -4.24 6.06
CA LEU A 69 -7.48 -5.33 6.28
C LEU A 69 -8.53 -4.91 7.33
N ASP A 70 -9.74 -5.44 7.21
CA ASP A 70 -10.78 -5.33 8.22
C ASP A 70 -10.52 -6.26 9.41
N LYS A 71 -11.33 -6.18 10.47
CA LYS A 71 -11.19 -7.05 11.66
C LYS A 71 -11.30 -8.55 11.34
N GLN A 72 -11.96 -8.90 10.22
CA GLN A 72 -12.09 -10.26 9.72
C GLN A 72 -10.89 -10.68 8.84
N GLY A 73 -9.95 -9.77 8.56
CA GLY A 73 -8.77 -10.00 7.74
C GLY A 73 -9.06 -9.94 6.23
N LYS A 74 -10.19 -9.38 5.83
CA LYS A 74 -10.53 -9.15 4.43
C LYS A 74 -10.01 -7.77 4.01
N PRO A 75 -9.59 -7.59 2.75
CA PRO A 75 -9.21 -6.28 2.25
C PRO A 75 -10.34 -5.26 2.41
N HIS A 76 -10.04 -4.09 2.95
CA HIS A 76 -10.96 -2.96 2.85
C HIS A 76 -11.01 -2.53 1.37
N LEU A 77 -12.06 -2.94 0.66
CA LEU A 77 -12.35 -2.43 -0.68
C LEU A 77 -12.61 -0.93 -0.58
N ILE A 78 -11.65 -0.13 -1.03
CA ILE A 78 -11.89 1.28 -1.32
C ILE A 78 -12.80 1.30 -2.55
N VAL A 79 -14.12 1.32 -2.31
CA VAL A 79 -15.11 1.57 -3.36
C VAL A 79 -14.92 3.03 -3.76
N LYS A 80 -14.41 3.25 -4.98
CA LYS A 80 -14.22 4.58 -5.56
C LYS A 80 -15.55 5.16 -6.02
#